data_AF-G0ENK0-F1
#
_entry.id   AF-G0ENK0-F1
#
_cell.length_a   1.000
_cell.length_b   1.000
_cell.length_c   1.000
_cell.angle_alpha   90.00
_cell.angle_beta   90.00
_cell.angle_gamma   90.00
#
_symmetry.space_group_name_H-M   'P 1'
#
loop_
_entity.id
_entity.type
_entity.pdbx_description
1 polymer ?
#
loop_
_entity_poly.entity_id
_entity_poly.type
_entity_poly.pdbx_seq_one_letter_code
_entity_poly.pdbx_strand_id
1 'polypeptide(L)' 'MIKEFKKFIMKGSILDMAVGLVIGAAFTKIVNSFVDDILMPPIGMILSGIDFSNIFIVIKKVLIL' A
#
# COMPACT_ATOMS: atom_id res chain seq x y z
N MET A 1 -31.66 -18.21 -8.12
CA MET A 1 -30.57 -17.49 -7.43
C MET A 1 -29.29 -17.38 -8.27
N ILE A 2 -28.69 -18.48 -8.76
CA ILE A 2 -27.47 -18.40 -9.61
C ILE A 2 -27.69 -17.58 -10.89
N LYS A 3 -28.87 -17.69 -11.52
CA LYS A 3 -29.21 -16.92 -12.72
C LYS A 3 -29.39 -15.43 -12.43
N GLU A 4 -30.06 -15.09 -11.33
CA GLU A 4 -30.20 -13.70 -10.86
C GLU A 4 -28.86 -13.09 -10.44
N PHE A 5 -28.00 -13.87 -9.77
CA PHE A 5 -26.65 -13.43 -9.40
C PHE A 5 -25.80 -13.15 -10.64
N LYS A 6 -25.82 -14.05 -11.64
CA LYS A 6 -25.15 -13.83 -12.92
C LYS A 6 -25.66 -12.55 -13.59
N LYS A 7 -26.98 -12.33 -13.63
CA LYS A 7 -27.58 -11.12 -14.19
C LYS A 7 -27.20 -9.85 -13.41
N PHE A 8 -26.97 -9.97 -12.10
CA PHE A 8 -26.53 -8.87 -11.24
C PHE A 8 -25.07 -8.47 -11.49
N ILE A 9 -24.14 -9.43 -11.52
CA ILE A 9 -22.71 -9.16 -11.80
C ILE A 9 -22.45 -8.75 -13.26
N MET A 10 -23.31 -9.18 -14.19
CA MET A 10 -23.23 -8.76 -15.59
C MET A 10 -23.63 -7.29 -15.81
N LYS A 11 -24.08 -6.57 -14.77
CA LYS A 11 -24.24 -5.12 -14.84
C LYS A 11 -22.85 -4.49 -14.95
N GLY A 12 -22.59 -3.79 -16.07
CA GLY A 12 -21.30 -3.12 -16.31
C GLY A 12 -20.82 -2.27 -15.13
N SER A 13 -21.69 -1.44 -14.56
CA SER A 13 -21.38 -0.61 -13.38
C SER A 13 -20.82 -1.38 -12.17
N ILE A 14 -21.19 -2.65 -11.97
CA ILE A 14 -20.71 -3.47 -10.83
C ILE A 14 -19.42 -4.20 -11.23
N LEU A 15 -19.38 -4.72 -12.45
CA LEU A 15 -18.21 -5.43 -12.98
C LEU A 15 -17.01 -4.49 -13.08
N ASP A 16 -17.20 -3.30 -13.64
CA ASP A 16 -16.15 -2.30 -13.84
C ASP A 16 -15.60 -1.80 -12.50
N MET A 17 -16.47 -1.60 -11.51
CA MET A 17 -16.08 -1.25 -10.15
C MET A 17 -15.25 -2.37 -9.49
N ALA A 18 -15.68 -3.63 -9.62
CA ALA A 18 -14.97 -4.78 -9.07
C ALA A 18 -13.59 -4.96 -9.71
N VAL A 19 -13.50 -4.82 -11.03
CA VAL A 19 -12.22 -4.88 -11.76
C VAL A 19 -11.28 -3.75 -11.31
N GLY A 20 -11.79 -2.53 -11.16
CA GLY A 20 -11.00 -1.39 -10.67
C GLY A 20 -10.41 -1.63 -9.27
N LEU A 21 -11.18 -2.20 -8.35
CA LEU A 21 -10.72 -2.53 -7.00
C LEU A 21 -9.62 -3.61 -7.01
N VAL A 22 -9.83 -4.69 -7.77
CA VAL A 22 -8.88 -5.82 -7.85
C VAL A 22 -7.56 -5.38 -8.47
N ILE A 23 -7.63 -4.61 -9.57
CA ILE A 23 -6.43 -4.06 -10.20
C ILE A 23 -5.75 -3.08 -9.25
N GLY A 24 -6.49 -2.18 -8.59
CA GLY A 24 -5.92 -1.25 -7.61
C GLY A 24 -5.16 -1.97 -6.50
N ALA A 25 -5.78 -2.99 -5.88
CA ALA A 25 -5.17 -3.76 -4.81
C ALA A 25 -3.91 -4.52 -5.25
N ALA A 26 -3.95 -5.14 -6.44
CA ALA A 26 -2.79 -5.85 -6.98
C ALA A 26 -1.66 -4.91 -7.39
N PHE A 27 -1.99 -3.77 -8.00
CA PHE A 27 -1.02 -2.81 -8.52
C PHE A 27 -0.28 -2.08 -7.40
N THR A 28 -0.94 -1.76 -6.28
CA THR A 28 -0.28 -1.22 -5.10
C THR A 28 0.85 -2.12 -4.61
N LYS A 29 0.68 -3.45 -4.61
CA LYS A 29 1.74 -4.38 -4.20
C LYS A 29 2.95 -4.34 -5.13
N ILE A 30 2.71 -4.19 -6.43
CA ILE A 30 3.77 -4.04 -7.44
C ILE A 30 4.54 -2.74 -7.22
N VAL A 31 3.82 -1.64 -7.01
CA VAL A 31 4.42 -0.33 -6.75
C VAL A 31 5.24 -0.35 -5.45
N ASN A 32 4.74 -0.98 -4.39
CA ASN A 32 5.47 -1.07 -3.12
C ASN A 32 6.77 -1.86 -3.27
N SER A 33 6.73 -3.04 -3.89
CA SER A 33 7.97 -3.82 -4.14
C SER A 33 8.95 -3.04 -5.02
N PHE A 34 8.47 -2.31 -6.02
CA PHE A 34 9.34 -1.44 -6.82
C PHE A 34 9.99 -0.33 -5.98
N VAL A 35 9.24 0.31 -5.08
CA VAL A 35 9.77 1.33 -4.17
C VAL A 35 10.79 0.73 -3.21
N ASP A 36 10.46 -0.38 -2.57
CA ASP A 36 11.28 -1.00 -1.54
C ASP A 36 12.56 -1.62 -2.11
N ASP A 37 12.47 -2.28 -3.26
CA ASP A 37 13.58 -3.04 -3.82
C ASP A 37 14.50 -2.19 -4.72
N ILE A 38 13.96 -1.15 -5.37
CA ILE A 38 14.70 -0.35 -6.36
C ILE A 38 14.94 1.09 -5.91
N LEU A 39 13.96 1.74 -5.25
CA LEU A 39 14.10 3.15 -4.85
C LEU A 39 14.73 3.31 -3.45
N MET A 40 14.41 2.46 -2.48
CA MET A 40 14.97 2.57 -1.14
C MET A 40 16.49 2.37 -1.07
N PRO A 41 17.17 1.49 -1.83
CA PRO A 41 18.62 1.34 -1.70
C PRO A 41 19.41 2.61 -2.09
N PRO A 42 19.13 3.29 -3.22
CA PRO A 42 19.74 4.57 -3.55
C PRO A 42 19.39 5.69 -2.56
N ILE A 43 18.13 5.78 -2.13
CA ILE A 43 17.67 6.79 -1.16
C ILE A 43 18.33 6.58 0.21
N GLY A 44 18.41 5.33 0.66
CA GLY A 44 19.05 4.93 1.91
C GLY A 44 20.56 5.13 1.89
N MET A 45 21.20 5.04 0.72
CA MET A 45 22.61 5.35 0.55
C MET A 45 22.90 6.85 0.60
N ILE A 46 21.99 7.69 0.08
CA ILE A 46 22.11 9.17 0.14
C ILE A 46 21.80 9.70 1.55
N LEU A 47 20.86 9.05 2.25
CA LEU A 47 20.47 9.37 3.62
C LEU A 47 21.26 8.57 4.69
N SER A 48 22.36 7.90 4.30
CA SER A 48 23.02 6.84 5.08
C SER A 48 23.45 7.30 6.49
N GLY A 49 22.60 6.97 7.47
CA GLY A 49 22.84 7.21 8.88
C GLY A 49 21.58 7.06 9.74
N ILE A 50 20.38 7.19 9.14
CA ILE A 50 19.12 6.99 9.86
C ILE A 50 18.37 5.83 9.22
N ASP A 51 18.38 4.71 9.94
CA ASP A 51 17.68 3.47 9.61
C ASP A 51 16.16 3.72 9.75
N PHE A 52 15.46 3.96 8.64
CA PHE A 52 14.01 4.21 8.61
C PHE A 52 13.16 3.03 9.11
N SER A 53 13.78 1.86 9.31
CA SER A 53 13.15 0.72 9.98
C SER A 53 13.04 0.91 11.51
N ASN A 54 13.83 1.81 12.08
CA ASN A 54 13.99 2.03 13.53
C ASN A 54 13.81 3.50 13.97
N ILE A 55 13.23 4.38 13.15
CA ILE A 55 12.90 5.76 13.56
C ILE A 55 11.66 5.75 14.45
N PHE A 56 11.80 5.22 15.65
CA PHE A 56 10.93 5.54 16.77
C PHE A 56 11.57 6.72 17.49
N ILE A 57 11.07 7.93 17.22
CA ILE A 57 11.28 9.05 18.14
C ILE A 57 10.41 8.76 19.37
N VAL A 58 10.99 8.05 20.34
CA VAL A 58 10.42 7.93 21.68
C VAL A 58 10.52 9.31 22.31
N ILE A 59 9.44 10.10 22.24
CA ILE A 59 9.31 11.33 23.02
C ILE A 59 9.14 10.91 24.49
N LYS A 60 10.23 10.54 25.16
CA LYS A 60 10.26 10.34 26.61
C LYS A 60 11.29 11.26 27.23
N LYS A 61 10.82 12.42 27.66
CA LYS A 61 10.97 12.91 29.04
C LYS A 61 10.09 14.15 29.24
N VAL A 62 8.83 13.95 29.63
CA VAL A 62 8.14 14.94 30.47
C VAL A 62 8.78 14.81 31.85
N LEU A 63 9.75 15.67 32.12
CA LEU A 63 10.22 15.91 33.48
C LEU A 63 9.24 16.91 34.10
N ILE A 64 8.36 16.39 34.94
CA ILE A 64 7.66 17.21 35.93
C ILE A 64 8.72 17.69 36.91
N LEU A 65 9.02 18.99 36.84
CA LEU A 65 9.50 19.82 37.93
C LEU A 65 8.99 21.25 37.67
#